data_AF-A0A0R2FFK8-F1
#
_entry.id   AF-A0A0R2FFK8-F1
#
_cell.length_a   1.000
_cell.length_b   1.000
_cell.length_c   1.000
_cell.angle_alpha   90.00
_cell.angle_beta   90.00
_cell.angle_gamma   90.00
#
_symmetry.space_group_name_H-M   'P 1'
#
loop_
_entity.id
_entity.type
_entity.pdbx_description
1 polymer ?
#
loop_
_entity_poly.entity_id
_entity_poly.type
_entity_poly.pdbx_seq_one_letter_code
_entity_poly.pdbx_strand_id
1 'polypeptide(L)'
;MTETTAKKTTTKKAPKEMNKVSKQETFTSKSGHKYIFSYPGTFFVQKNVIDVATLPNGTRSDPLYDEAIFQHILEGDYDWAYFDKLVPESVKSDSIQVEDFDGKKVTYDFKFPGFEKFENLVENSTAITGQIVFSEYYKGLMKDVITNDVNFAYWDHHDGYSVVMNQADRFMGQLVYDSEFKEVLDAAKDFLSRMFR
;
A
#
# COMPACT_ATOMS: atom_id res chain seq x y z
N MET A 1 -43.34 -65.67 -7.62
CA MET A 1 -42.43 -65.02 -6.67
C MET A 1 -41.63 -63.99 -7.45
N THR A 2 -41.97 -62.71 -7.30
CA THR A 2 -41.27 -61.60 -7.95
C THR A 2 -40.64 -60.75 -6.85
N GLU A 3 -39.32 -60.81 -6.75
CA GLU A 3 -38.54 -59.98 -5.84
C GLU A 3 -38.56 -58.52 -6.32
N THR A 4 -39.09 -57.64 -5.48
CA THR A 4 -39.05 -56.20 -5.70
C THR A 4 -37.78 -55.66 -5.06
N THR A 5 -36.78 -55.29 -5.86
CA THR A 5 -35.57 -54.64 -5.38
C THR A 5 -35.86 -53.18 -5.01
N ALA A 6 -35.82 -52.87 -3.72
CA ALA A 6 -35.96 -51.50 -3.22
C ALA A 6 -34.75 -50.65 -3.62
N LYS A 7 -34.98 -49.60 -4.40
CA LYS A 7 -33.98 -48.60 -4.79
C LYS A 7 -33.68 -47.72 -3.57
N LYS A 8 -32.48 -47.89 -2.99
CA LYS A 8 -31.98 -47.08 -1.87
C LYS A 8 -31.61 -45.69 -2.39
N THR A 9 -32.50 -44.72 -2.21
CA THR A 9 -32.24 -43.31 -2.53
C THR A 9 -31.23 -42.76 -1.52
N THR A 10 -29.97 -42.62 -1.93
CA THR A 10 -28.97 -41.87 -1.17
C THR A 10 -29.31 -40.40 -1.23
N THR A 11 -29.82 -39.85 -0.13
CA THR A 11 -30.04 -38.41 0.03
C THR A 11 -28.67 -37.72 0.04
N LYS A 12 -28.27 -37.17 -1.11
CA LYS A 12 -27.10 -36.30 -1.22
C LYS A 12 -27.40 -35.07 -0.35
N LYS A 13 -26.76 -34.97 0.82
CA LYS A 13 -26.84 -33.81 1.70
C LYS A 13 -26.46 -32.58 0.86
N ALA A 14 -27.37 -31.62 0.70
CA ALA A 14 -27.04 -30.36 0.06
C ALA A 14 -25.81 -29.76 0.76
N PRO A 15 -24.83 -29.20 0.03
CA PRO A 15 -23.71 -28.53 0.67
C PRO A 15 -24.28 -27.49 1.63
N LYS A 16 -23.82 -27.48 2.89
CA LYS A 16 -24.15 -26.40 3.82
C LYS A 16 -23.76 -25.09 3.11
N GLU A 17 -24.70 -24.17 2.97
CA GLU A 17 -24.36 -22.81 2.55
C GLU A 17 -23.32 -22.26 3.51
N MET A 18 -22.10 -22.08 3.01
CA MET A 18 -21.00 -21.50 3.78
C MET A 18 -21.21 -19.99 3.80
N ASN A 19 -21.58 -19.44 4.96
CA ASN A 19 -21.65 -18.00 5.15
C ASN A 19 -20.24 -17.45 5.47
N LYS A 20 -19.77 -16.50 4.67
CA LYS A 20 -18.45 -15.84 4.85
C LYS A 20 -18.54 -14.60 5.74
N VAL A 21 -19.74 -14.07 5.99
CA VAL A 21 -19.95 -12.89 6.84
C VAL A 21 -19.38 -13.19 8.23
N SER A 22 -18.68 -12.21 8.80
CA SER A 22 -18.01 -12.31 10.11
C SER A 22 -16.88 -13.35 10.16
N LYS A 23 -16.38 -13.81 9.01
CA LYS A 23 -15.13 -14.58 8.98
C LYS A 23 -13.98 -13.69 9.44
N GLN A 24 -13.18 -14.23 10.35
CA GLN A 24 -11.99 -13.58 10.88
C GLN A 24 -10.73 -14.37 10.50
N GLU A 25 -9.62 -13.68 10.36
CA GLU A 25 -8.28 -14.27 10.20
C GLU A 25 -7.27 -13.48 11.02
N THR A 26 -6.43 -14.18 11.79
CA THR A 26 -5.32 -13.52 12.49
C THR A 26 -4.07 -13.57 11.63
N PHE A 27 -3.52 -12.41 11.33
CA PHE A 27 -2.21 -12.23 10.72
C PHE A 27 -1.18 -11.87 11.79
N THR A 28 0.03 -12.41 11.69
CA THR A 28 1.15 -12.03 12.57
C THR A 28 2.27 -11.50 11.69
N SER A 29 2.65 -10.23 11.87
CA SER A 29 3.73 -9.61 11.11
C SER A 29 5.08 -10.21 11.46
N LYS A 30 6.10 -9.95 10.63
CA LYS A 30 7.50 -10.34 10.92
C LYS A 30 8.00 -9.77 12.25
N SER A 31 7.53 -8.60 12.65
CA SER A 31 7.84 -7.96 13.93
C SER A 31 7.12 -8.60 15.13
N GLY A 32 6.15 -9.50 14.88
CA GLY A 32 5.39 -10.22 15.90
C GLY A 32 4.09 -9.54 16.34
N HIS A 33 3.72 -8.40 15.76
CA HIS A 33 2.40 -7.79 16.01
C HIS A 33 1.31 -8.65 15.39
N LYS A 34 0.16 -8.72 16.06
CA LYS A 34 -0.99 -9.49 15.61
C LYS A 34 -2.09 -8.55 15.15
N TYR A 35 -2.63 -8.84 13.96
CA TYR A 35 -3.74 -8.13 13.35
C TYR A 35 -4.88 -9.12 13.14
N ILE A 36 -6.10 -8.70 13.44
CA ILE A 36 -7.30 -9.49 13.15
C ILE A 36 -7.97 -8.84 11.94
N PHE A 37 -8.13 -9.61 10.88
CA PHE A 37 -8.89 -9.19 9.70
C PHE A 37 -10.30 -9.74 9.80
N SER A 38 -11.28 -8.91 9.52
CA SER A 38 -12.70 -9.25 9.61
C SER A 38 -13.41 -8.95 8.31
N TYR A 39 -14.25 -9.88 7.86
CA TYR A 39 -15.07 -9.69 6.67
C TYR A 39 -16.50 -9.26 7.06
N PRO A 40 -16.86 -7.97 6.98
CA PRO A 40 -18.16 -7.46 7.41
C PRO A 40 -19.31 -7.84 6.45
N GLY A 41 -18.98 -8.48 5.31
CA GLY A 41 -19.94 -8.92 4.30
C GLY A 41 -19.79 -8.18 2.99
N THR A 42 -20.19 -8.83 1.90
CA THR A 42 -19.86 -8.41 0.52
C THR A 42 -20.38 -7.01 0.18
N PHE A 43 -21.65 -6.71 0.46
CA PHE A 43 -22.21 -5.40 0.15
C PHE A 43 -21.53 -4.28 0.98
N PHE A 44 -21.20 -4.56 2.24
CA PHE A 44 -20.50 -3.61 3.08
C PHE A 44 -19.09 -3.31 2.53
N VAL A 45 -18.33 -4.35 2.17
CA VAL A 45 -16.99 -4.18 1.60
C VAL A 45 -17.05 -3.46 0.27
N GLN A 46 -18.00 -3.81 -0.61
CA GLN A 46 -18.19 -3.11 -1.88
C GLN A 46 -18.42 -1.61 -1.63
N LYS A 47 -19.39 -1.27 -0.79
CA LYS A 47 -19.79 0.12 -0.56
C LYS A 47 -18.73 0.95 0.17
N ASN A 48 -18.11 0.39 1.23
CA ASN A 48 -17.30 1.18 2.16
C ASN A 48 -15.79 0.96 1.99
N VAL A 49 -15.37 0.01 1.14
CA VAL A 49 -13.93 -0.23 0.87
C VAL A 49 -13.62 -0.05 -0.61
N ILE A 50 -14.42 -0.65 -1.50
CA ILE A 50 -14.14 -0.58 -2.94
C ILE A 50 -14.66 0.72 -3.56
N ASP A 51 -15.93 1.06 -3.35
CA ASP A 51 -16.58 2.20 -3.99
C ASP A 51 -16.01 3.53 -3.48
N VAL A 52 -15.65 3.63 -2.19
CA VAL A 52 -15.02 4.84 -1.62
C VAL A 52 -13.64 5.12 -2.21
N ALA A 53 -12.93 4.07 -2.61
CA ALA A 53 -11.63 4.18 -3.25
C ALA A 53 -11.73 4.32 -4.77
N THR A 54 -12.93 4.31 -5.35
CA THR A 54 -13.11 4.43 -6.81
C THR A 54 -13.21 5.90 -7.19
N LEU A 55 -12.24 6.40 -7.95
CA LEU A 55 -12.19 7.76 -8.45
C LEU A 55 -13.23 7.98 -9.58
N PRO A 56 -13.63 9.24 -9.88
CA PRO A 56 -14.64 9.53 -10.90
C PRO A 56 -14.31 9.01 -12.31
N ASN A 57 -13.03 8.83 -12.61
CA ASN A 57 -12.52 8.27 -13.86
C ASN A 57 -12.57 6.72 -13.90
N GLY A 58 -13.05 6.07 -12.84
CA GLY A 58 -13.14 4.62 -12.69
C GLY A 58 -11.84 3.93 -12.27
N THR A 59 -10.74 4.66 -12.04
CA THR A 59 -9.52 4.10 -11.45
C THR A 59 -9.68 4.01 -9.94
N ARG A 60 -8.91 3.12 -9.28
CA ARG A 60 -8.87 3.05 -7.82
C ARG A 60 -7.78 3.98 -7.28
N SER A 61 -8.10 4.70 -6.20
CA SER A 61 -7.16 5.39 -5.34
C SER A 61 -6.60 4.40 -4.32
N ASP A 62 -5.30 4.14 -4.39
CA ASP A 62 -4.65 3.25 -3.42
C ASP A 62 -4.59 3.84 -2.00
N PRO A 63 -4.31 5.15 -1.78
CA PRO A 63 -4.45 5.78 -0.46
C PRO A 63 -5.84 5.59 0.16
N LEU A 64 -6.93 5.88 -0.58
CA LEU A 64 -8.29 5.72 -0.06
C LEU A 64 -8.64 4.26 0.18
N TYR A 65 -8.13 3.35 -0.66
CA TYR A 65 -8.34 1.92 -0.49
C TYR A 65 -7.65 1.38 0.76
N ASP A 66 -6.42 1.81 1.01
CA ASP A 66 -5.63 1.41 2.17
C ASP A 66 -6.23 1.97 3.46
N GLU A 67 -6.66 3.23 3.45
CA GLU A 67 -7.40 3.85 4.56
C GLU A 67 -8.69 3.07 4.88
N ALA A 68 -9.48 2.73 3.86
CA ALA A 68 -10.70 1.97 4.06
C ALA A 68 -10.44 0.54 4.58
N ILE A 69 -9.31 -0.07 4.20
CA ILE A 69 -8.86 -1.35 4.78
C ILE A 69 -8.60 -1.19 6.27
N PHE A 70 -7.87 -0.15 6.69
CA PHE A 70 -7.60 0.10 8.11
C PHE A 70 -8.89 0.25 8.91
N GLN A 71 -9.84 1.02 8.38
CA GLN A 71 -11.09 1.37 9.08
C GLN A 71 -12.10 0.23 9.16
N HIS A 72 -12.11 -0.69 8.19
CA HIS A 72 -13.23 -1.62 8.03
C HIS A 72 -12.85 -3.09 7.99
N ILE A 73 -11.58 -3.40 7.73
CA ILE A 73 -11.11 -4.78 7.58
C ILE A 73 -10.22 -5.17 8.74
N LEU A 74 -9.38 -4.27 9.25
CA LEU A 74 -8.56 -4.52 10.44
C LEU A 74 -9.39 -4.23 11.70
N GLU A 75 -9.39 -5.15 12.67
CA GLU A 75 -9.97 -4.88 13.98
C GLU A 75 -8.96 -4.16 14.88
N GLY A 76 -9.17 -2.85 15.05
CA GLY A 76 -8.35 -2.00 15.90
C GLY A 76 -8.46 -0.54 15.50
N ASP A 77 -7.73 0.31 16.20
CA ASP A 77 -7.57 1.72 15.84
C ASP A 77 -6.26 1.87 15.07
N TYR A 78 -6.34 1.64 13.76
CA TYR A 78 -5.20 1.70 12.85
C TYR A 78 -5.40 2.84 11.87
N ASP A 79 -4.36 3.63 11.70
CA ASP A 79 -4.29 4.74 10.76
C ASP A 79 -2.86 4.83 10.19
N TRP A 80 -2.64 5.79 9.31
CA TRP A 80 -1.31 6.08 8.76
C TRP A 80 -0.27 6.34 9.85
N ALA A 81 -0.64 7.08 10.89
CA ALA A 81 0.26 7.46 11.97
C ALA A 81 0.67 6.26 12.84
N TYR A 82 -0.19 5.26 13.00
CA TYR A 82 0.15 3.98 13.63
C TYR A 82 1.28 3.30 12.87
N PHE A 83 1.15 3.15 11.56
CA PHE A 83 2.16 2.50 10.73
C PHE A 83 3.46 3.31 10.63
N ASP A 84 3.39 4.64 10.55
CA ASP A 84 4.56 5.53 10.56
C ASP A 84 5.41 5.37 11.83
N LYS A 85 4.76 5.09 12.98
CA LYS A 85 5.45 4.85 14.27
C LYS A 85 6.16 3.50 14.31
N LEU A 86 5.74 2.53 13.50
CA LEU A 86 6.38 1.22 13.43
C LEU A 86 7.68 1.25 12.62
N VAL A 87 7.89 2.25 11.77
CA VAL A 87 9.14 2.43 11.04
C VAL A 87 10.26 2.80 12.02
N PRO A 88 11.36 2.02 12.09
CA PRO A 88 12.49 2.35 12.97
C PRO A 88 13.14 3.69 12.59
N GLU A 89 13.48 4.52 13.58
CA GLU A 89 14.16 5.80 13.35
C GLU A 89 15.47 5.65 12.56
N SER A 90 16.17 4.51 12.72
CA SER A 90 17.42 4.22 12.02
C SER A 90 17.30 4.09 10.50
N VAL A 91 16.08 3.94 9.97
CA VAL A 91 15.84 3.82 8.52
C VAL A 91 14.99 4.97 7.97
N LYS A 92 14.63 5.97 8.79
CA LYS A 92 13.80 7.12 8.36
C LYS A 92 14.58 8.21 7.61
N SER A 93 15.89 8.04 7.45
CA SER A 93 16.74 8.99 6.75
C SER A 93 17.87 8.26 6.03
N ASP A 94 18.31 8.82 4.91
CA ASP A 94 19.49 8.40 4.16
C ASP A 94 20.15 9.63 3.52
N SER A 95 21.36 9.49 2.98
CA SER A 95 22.05 10.59 2.30
C SER A 95 22.96 10.08 1.19
N ILE A 96 23.26 10.96 0.23
CA ILE A 96 24.25 10.69 -0.83
C ILE A 96 25.10 11.92 -1.07
N GLN A 97 26.39 11.72 -1.35
CA GLN A 97 27.28 12.77 -1.85
C GLN A 97 27.42 12.66 -3.36
N VAL A 98 27.21 13.78 -4.05
CA VAL A 98 27.37 13.88 -5.51
C VAL A 98 28.31 15.04 -5.81
N GLU A 99 29.21 14.84 -6.77
CA GLU A 99 30.08 15.90 -7.30
C GLU A 99 29.31 16.72 -8.33
N ASP A 100 29.37 18.04 -8.18
CA ASP A 100 28.74 19.02 -9.06
C ASP A 100 29.68 19.41 -10.23
N PHE A 101 29.17 20.14 -11.22
CA PHE A 101 29.94 20.53 -12.42
C PHE A 101 31.17 21.40 -12.09
N ASP A 102 31.16 22.09 -10.95
CA ASP A 102 32.28 22.90 -10.45
C ASP A 102 33.29 22.11 -9.60
N GLY A 103 33.12 20.79 -9.50
CA GLY A 103 33.96 19.87 -8.73
C GLY A 103 33.68 19.86 -7.22
N LYS A 104 32.71 20.64 -6.73
CA LYS A 104 32.31 20.59 -5.31
C LYS A 104 31.43 19.38 -5.05
N LYS A 105 31.60 18.78 -3.88
CA LYS A 105 30.70 17.72 -3.40
C LYS A 105 29.55 18.32 -2.61
N VAL A 106 28.33 17.99 -3.02
CA VAL A 106 27.10 18.36 -2.33
C VAL A 106 26.51 17.11 -1.68
N THR A 107 26.11 17.21 -0.41
CA THR A 107 25.37 16.14 0.28
C THR A 107 23.87 16.40 0.12
N TYR A 108 23.16 15.40 -0.37
CA TYR A 108 21.71 15.40 -0.47
C TYR A 108 21.14 14.45 0.58
N ASP A 109 20.28 14.98 1.44
CA ASP A 109 19.70 14.29 2.58
C ASP A 109 18.23 13.94 2.30
N PHE A 110 17.85 12.70 2.56
CA PHE A 110 16.50 12.16 2.38
C PHE A 110 15.84 11.90 3.72
N LYS A 111 14.52 12.11 3.78
CA LYS A 111 13.72 11.83 4.97
C LYS A 111 12.41 11.16 4.60
N PHE A 112 12.02 10.18 5.41
CA PHE A 112 10.71 9.54 5.32
C PHE A 112 9.60 10.57 5.58
N PRO A 113 8.70 10.84 4.61
CA PRO A 113 7.64 11.83 4.77
C PRO A 113 6.43 11.34 5.56
N GLY A 114 6.33 10.02 5.82
CA GLY A 114 5.11 9.34 6.24
C GLY A 114 4.46 8.60 5.06
N PHE A 115 3.81 7.46 5.32
CA PHE A 115 3.21 6.62 4.28
C PHE A 115 2.12 7.35 3.52
N GLU A 116 1.22 8.07 4.22
CA GLU A 116 0.12 8.81 3.61
C GLU A 116 0.65 9.80 2.55
N LYS A 117 1.66 10.59 2.89
CA LYS A 117 2.23 11.57 1.97
C LYS A 117 2.89 10.89 0.77
N PHE A 118 3.57 9.78 0.98
CA PHE A 118 4.23 9.07 -0.11
C PHE A 118 3.24 8.39 -1.06
N GLU A 119 2.21 7.71 -0.54
CA GLU A 119 1.16 7.10 -1.37
C GLU A 119 0.40 8.17 -2.17
N ASN A 120 0.09 9.32 -1.54
CA ASN A 120 -0.49 10.46 -2.25
C ASN A 120 0.45 11.03 -3.32
N LEU A 121 1.76 11.08 -3.06
CA LEU A 121 2.75 11.51 -4.05
C LEU A 121 2.72 10.57 -5.26
N VAL A 122 2.72 9.26 -5.05
CA VAL A 122 2.66 8.24 -6.12
C VAL A 122 1.35 8.37 -6.91
N GLU A 123 0.20 8.48 -6.23
CA GLU A 123 -1.11 8.65 -6.88
C GLU A 123 -1.15 9.92 -7.74
N ASN A 124 -0.75 11.06 -7.18
CA ASN A 124 -0.72 12.34 -7.89
C ASN A 124 0.25 12.35 -9.08
N SER A 125 1.19 11.41 -9.09
CA SER A 125 2.16 11.22 -10.16
C SER A 125 1.75 10.13 -11.16
N THR A 126 0.57 9.53 -11.01
CA THR A 126 0.10 8.43 -11.86
C THR A 126 -0.93 8.93 -12.86
N ALA A 127 -0.65 8.73 -14.15
CA ALA A 127 -1.60 9.03 -15.21
C ALA A 127 -2.80 8.08 -15.16
N ILE A 128 -3.90 8.46 -15.84
CA ILE A 128 -5.11 7.61 -15.94
C ILE A 128 -4.80 6.21 -16.51
N THR A 129 -3.73 6.09 -17.32
CA THR A 129 -3.25 4.81 -17.87
C THR A 129 -2.55 3.91 -16.84
N GLY A 130 -2.38 4.38 -15.60
CA GLY A 130 -1.61 3.69 -14.55
C GLY A 130 -0.10 3.88 -14.65
N GLN A 131 0.39 4.70 -15.60
CA GLN A 131 1.81 4.97 -15.77
C GLN A 131 2.27 6.13 -14.89
N ILE A 132 3.43 5.98 -14.25
CA ILE A 132 4.08 7.06 -13.51
C ILE A 132 4.56 8.15 -14.48
N VAL A 133 4.13 9.37 -14.24
CA VAL A 133 4.63 10.59 -14.86
C VAL A 133 5.83 11.05 -14.05
N PHE A 134 7.04 10.63 -14.46
CA PHE A 134 8.27 10.87 -13.71
C PHE A 134 8.55 12.34 -13.38
N SER A 135 8.09 13.29 -14.21
CA SER A 135 8.25 14.72 -13.90
C SER A 135 7.46 15.13 -12.65
N GLU A 136 6.24 14.64 -12.48
CA GLU A 136 5.44 14.93 -11.26
C GLU A 136 5.94 14.09 -10.07
N TYR A 137 6.37 12.85 -10.31
CA TYR A 137 6.95 12.00 -9.27
C TYR A 137 8.22 12.62 -8.67
N TYR A 138 9.17 13.01 -9.51
CA TYR A 138 10.41 13.64 -9.06
C TYR A 138 10.18 15.03 -8.46
N LYS A 139 9.18 15.78 -8.94
CA LYS A 139 8.72 17.00 -8.26
C LYS A 139 8.27 16.72 -6.84
N GLY A 140 7.50 15.66 -6.64
CA GLY A 140 7.08 15.19 -5.33
C GLY A 140 8.27 14.79 -4.45
N LEU A 141 9.22 14.00 -4.98
CA LEU A 141 10.41 13.60 -4.22
C LEU A 141 11.22 14.82 -3.76
N MET A 142 11.45 15.80 -4.65
CA MET A 142 12.13 17.05 -4.29
C MET A 142 11.41 17.86 -3.21
N LYS A 143 10.08 17.77 -3.16
CA LYS A 143 9.27 18.53 -2.22
C LYS A 143 9.15 17.86 -0.85
N ASP A 144 8.94 16.54 -0.84
CA ASP A 144 8.48 15.83 0.34
C ASP A 144 9.53 14.86 0.90
N VAL A 145 10.51 14.42 0.11
CA VAL A 145 11.51 13.40 0.51
C VAL A 145 12.92 13.99 0.63
N ILE A 146 13.33 14.79 -0.34
CA ILE A 146 14.65 15.45 -0.34
C ILE A 146 14.54 16.69 0.55
N THR A 147 15.44 16.81 1.52
CA THR A 147 15.39 17.89 2.52
C THR A 147 16.16 19.15 2.10
N ASN A 148 17.08 19.02 1.15
CA ASN A 148 17.72 20.15 0.50
C ASN A 148 16.68 20.95 -0.31
N ASP A 149 16.84 22.27 -0.37
CA ASP A 149 16.01 23.14 -1.20
C ASP A 149 16.38 22.97 -2.68
N VAL A 150 15.77 21.97 -3.33
CA VAL A 150 15.99 21.63 -4.73
C VAL A 150 14.69 21.62 -5.52
N ASN A 151 14.76 22.00 -6.78
CA ASN A 151 13.65 21.96 -7.73
C ASN A 151 14.21 21.81 -9.16
N PHE A 152 13.36 21.74 -10.17
CA PHE A 152 13.84 21.61 -11.57
C PHE A 152 14.79 22.73 -11.99
N ALA A 153 14.55 23.98 -11.58
CA ALA A 153 15.43 25.11 -11.92
C ALA A 153 16.78 25.04 -11.19
N TYR A 154 16.86 24.40 -10.01
CA TYR A 154 18.14 24.10 -9.38
C TYR A 154 18.99 23.19 -10.28
N TRP A 155 18.38 22.16 -10.86
CA TRP A 155 19.08 21.19 -11.72
C TRP A 155 19.51 21.73 -13.09
N ASP A 156 18.96 22.87 -13.54
CA ASP A 156 19.46 23.58 -14.73
C ASP A 156 20.87 24.14 -14.52
N HIS A 157 21.31 24.23 -13.26
CA HIS A 157 22.59 24.79 -12.85
C HIS A 157 23.43 23.86 -12.00
N HIS A 158 23.01 22.62 -11.75
CA HIS A 158 23.73 21.66 -10.90
C HIS A 158 23.67 20.25 -11.49
N ASP A 159 24.79 19.55 -11.45
CA ASP A 159 24.87 18.15 -11.84
C ASP A 159 24.27 17.22 -10.76
N GLY A 160 23.98 15.99 -11.16
CA GLY A 160 23.54 14.94 -10.23
C GLY A 160 22.04 14.67 -10.17
N TYR A 161 21.21 15.40 -10.92
CA TYR A 161 19.75 15.23 -10.95
C TYR A 161 19.30 13.75 -10.97
N SER A 162 19.74 13.00 -11.99
CA SER A 162 19.35 11.58 -12.14
C SER A 162 19.83 10.72 -10.97
N VAL A 163 21.04 10.98 -10.45
CA VAL A 163 21.62 10.22 -9.33
C VAL A 163 20.82 10.47 -8.05
N VAL A 164 20.50 11.73 -7.76
CA VAL A 164 19.76 12.11 -6.55
C VAL A 164 18.31 11.62 -6.61
N MET A 165 17.62 11.77 -7.75
CA MET A 165 16.25 11.27 -7.91
C MET A 165 16.18 9.75 -7.77
N ASN A 166 17.10 9.01 -8.40
CA ASN A 166 17.14 7.55 -8.30
C ASN A 166 17.45 7.07 -6.86
N GLN A 167 18.32 7.78 -6.14
CA GLN A 167 18.60 7.42 -4.75
C GLN A 167 17.43 7.74 -3.82
N ALA A 168 16.73 8.86 -4.02
CA ALA A 168 15.52 9.20 -3.27
C ALA A 168 14.38 8.18 -3.53
N ASP A 169 14.19 7.79 -4.80
CA ASP A 169 13.23 6.74 -5.19
C ASP A 169 13.58 5.41 -4.53
N ARG A 170 14.84 4.99 -4.61
CA ARG A 170 15.33 3.76 -3.98
C ARG A 170 15.14 3.78 -2.46
N PHE A 171 15.45 4.89 -1.81
CA PHE A 171 15.27 5.06 -0.36
C PHE A 171 13.81 4.80 0.03
N MET A 172 12.86 5.44 -0.66
CA MET A 172 11.44 5.26 -0.38
C MET A 172 10.94 3.86 -0.76
N GLY A 173 11.32 3.34 -1.92
CA GLY A 173 10.92 2.01 -2.38
C GLY A 173 11.37 0.91 -1.44
N GLN A 174 12.62 0.99 -0.94
CA GLN A 174 13.13 0.03 0.03
C GLN A 174 12.44 0.17 1.39
N LEU A 175 12.26 1.40 1.90
CA LEU A 175 11.58 1.65 3.16
C LEU A 175 10.16 1.09 3.16
N VAL A 176 9.39 1.35 2.10
CA VAL A 176 8.03 0.81 1.95
C VAL A 176 8.05 -0.70 1.83
N TYR A 177 8.93 -1.27 0.99
CA TYR A 177 8.99 -2.71 0.79
C TYR A 177 9.29 -3.49 2.07
N ASP A 178 10.20 -2.98 2.91
CA ASP A 178 10.60 -3.61 4.16
C ASP A 178 9.66 -3.28 5.34
N SER A 179 8.64 -2.43 5.12
CA SER A 179 7.73 -1.97 6.16
C SER A 179 6.66 -2.99 6.56
N GLU A 180 6.29 -2.94 7.84
CA GLU A 180 5.12 -3.68 8.33
C GLU A 180 3.80 -3.17 7.74
N PHE A 181 3.74 -1.88 7.37
CA PHE A 181 2.64 -1.31 6.59
C PHE A 181 2.35 -2.12 5.33
N LYS A 182 3.38 -2.34 4.51
CA LYS A 182 3.26 -3.11 3.26
C LYS A 182 2.87 -4.55 3.51
N GLU A 183 3.49 -5.18 4.51
CA GLU A 183 3.21 -6.56 4.90
C GLU A 183 1.74 -6.76 5.29
N VAL A 184 1.21 -5.90 6.17
CA VAL A 184 -0.15 -5.99 6.68
C VAL A 184 -1.17 -5.69 5.58
N LEU A 185 -0.94 -4.66 4.76
CA LEU A 185 -1.83 -4.35 3.65
C LEU A 185 -1.89 -5.46 2.61
N ASP A 186 -0.76 -6.05 2.23
CA ASP A 186 -0.74 -7.19 1.31
C ASP A 186 -1.56 -8.36 1.85
N ALA A 187 -1.39 -8.68 3.14
CA ALA A 187 -2.13 -9.74 3.80
C ALA A 187 -3.64 -9.44 3.87
N ALA A 188 -4.03 -8.21 4.20
CA ALA A 188 -5.43 -7.80 4.23
C ALA A 188 -6.07 -7.81 2.83
N LYS A 189 -5.34 -7.37 1.80
CA LYS A 189 -5.77 -7.40 0.39
C LYS A 189 -5.94 -8.83 -0.11
N ASP A 190 -5.03 -9.76 0.24
CA ASP A 190 -5.20 -11.19 -0.05
C ASP A 190 -6.42 -11.78 0.65
N PHE A 191 -6.60 -11.47 1.94
CA PHE A 191 -7.77 -11.88 2.70
C PHE A 191 -9.08 -11.46 2.02
N LEU A 192 -9.19 -10.18 1.63
CA LEU A 192 -10.35 -9.69 0.88
C LEU A 192 -10.54 -10.42 -0.45
N SER A 193 -9.49 -10.55 -1.24
CA SER A 193 -9.52 -11.24 -2.53
C SER A 193 -10.08 -12.67 -2.40
N ARG A 194 -9.68 -13.39 -1.34
CA ARG A 194 -10.22 -14.73 -1.03
C ARG A 194 -11.70 -14.72 -0.61
N MET A 195 -12.19 -13.64 0.01
CA MET A 195 -13.61 -13.55 0.38
C MET A 195 -14.52 -13.30 -0.84
N PHE A 196 -14.03 -12.60 -1.86
CA PHE A 196 -14.76 -12.32 -3.10
C PHE A 196 -14.82 -13.50 -4.10
N ARG A 197 -13.89 -14.46 -4.00
CA ARG A 197 -13.89 -15.70 -4.81
C ARG A 197 -14.84 -16.75 -4.24
#